data_AF-A0A2E0AIJ5-F1
#
_entry.id   AF-A0A2E0AIJ5-F1
#
_cell.length_a   1.000
_cell.length_b   1.000
_cell.length_c   1.000
_cell.angle_alpha   90.00
_cell.angle_beta   90.00
_cell.angle_gamma   90.00
#
_symmetry.space_group_name_H-M   'P 1'
#
loop_
_entity.id
_entity.type
_entity.pdbx_description
1 polymer ?
#
loop_
_entity_poly.entity_id
_entity_poly.type
_entity_poly.pdbx_seq_one_letter_code
_entity_poly.pdbx_strand_id
1 'polypeptide(L)' 'MLRWFVAITPLAGAMVFPLVVPLVMAKVSIGAGVGVALVLSSIWFIAMLKTSEMPH' A
#
# COMPACT_ATOMS: atom_id res chain seq x y z
N MET A 1 -6.75 20.51 6.58
CA MET A 1 -7.33 19.19 6.93
C MET A 1 -6.79 18.05 6.05
N LEU A 2 -5.82 18.30 5.16
CA LEU A 2 -5.22 17.31 4.25
C LEU A 2 -4.02 16.56 4.86
N ARG A 3 -3.27 17.20 5.78
CA ARG A 3 -2.08 16.63 6.46
C ARG A 3 -2.32 15.30 7.20
N TRP A 4 -3.51 15.11 7.79
CA TRP A 4 -3.86 13.85 8.46
C TRP A 4 -4.09 12.71 7.46
N PHE A 5 -4.71 12.98 6.31
CA PHE A 5 -4.87 11.99 5.23
C PHE A 5 -3.52 11.59 4.63
N VAL A 6 -2.61 12.55 4.44
CA VAL A 6 -1.22 12.31 3.99
C VAL A 6 -0.47 11.39 4.96
N ALA A 7 -0.69 11.52 6.27
CA ALA A 7 -0.01 10.71 7.28
C ALA A 7 -0.66 9.32 7.48
N ILE A 8 -1.99 9.24 7.45
CA ILE A 8 -2.74 7.99 7.62
C ILE A 8 -2.52 7.05 6.45
N THR A 9 -2.37 7.60 5.23
CA THR A 9 -2.12 6.82 4.03
C THR A 9 -0.92 5.91 4.28
N PRO A 10 0.36 6.33 4.30
CA PRO A 10 1.52 5.45 4.47
C PRO A 10 1.44 4.49 5.67
N LEU A 11 0.83 4.90 6.79
CA LEU A 11 0.60 4.03 7.94
C LEU A 11 -0.28 2.81 7.62
N ALA A 12 -1.40 3.01 6.90
CA ALA A 12 -2.27 1.90 6.53
C ALA A 12 -1.56 0.89 5.60
N GLY A 13 -0.62 1.34 4.78
CA GLY A 13 0.12 0.51 3.83
C GLY A 13 1.20 -0.27 4.54
N ALA A 14 1.91 0.39 5.46
CA ALA A 14 2.87 -0.26 6.34
C ALA A 14 2.24 -1.38 7.18
N MET A 15 0.95 -1.29 7.53
CA MET A 15 0.23 -2.33 8.28
C MET A 15 -0.39 -3.41 7.38
N VAL A 16 -0.95 -3.04 6.23
CA VAL A 16 -1.61 -3.98 5.31
C VAL A 16 -0.60 -4.91 4.64
N PHE A 17 0.58 -4.40 4.26
CA PHE A 17 1.61 -5.19 3.57
C PHE A 17 2.11 -6.43 4.35
N PRO A 18 2.56 -6.31 5.61
CA PRO A 18 3.10 -7.45 6.37
C PRO A 18 2.04 -8.46 6.79
N LEU A 19 0.75 -8.13 6.68
CA LEU A 19 -0.35 -9.04 6.97
C LEU A 19 -0.81 -9.76 5.70
N VAL A 20 -1.20 -8.99 4.68
CA VAL A 20 -1.86 -9.54 3.49
C VAL A 20 -0.88 -10.34 2.63
N VAL A 21 0.35 -9.84 2.42
CA VAL A 21 1.32 -10.51 1.55
C VAL A 21 1.71 -11.88 2.10
N PRO A 22 2.16 -12.03 3.36
CA PRO A 22 2.50 -13.34 3.91
C PRO A 22 1.30 -14.28 4.01
N LEU A 23 0.10 -13.78 4.31
CA LEU A 23 -1.12 -14.60 4.32
C LEU A 23 -1.40 -15.21 2.95
N VAL A 24 -1.32 -14.41 1.87
CA VAL A 24 -1.53 -14.89 0.50
C VAL A 24 -0.41 -15.86 0.09
N MET A 25 0.84 -15.58 0.47
CA MET A 25 1.96 -16.50 0.23
C MET A 25 1.74 -17.86 0.92
N ALA A 26 1.27 -17.85 2.17
CA ALA A 26 1.07 -19.05 2.97
C ALA A 26 -0.18 -19.85 2.58
N LYS A 27 -1.23 -19.19 2.06
CA LYS A 27 -2.53 -19.81 1.79
C LYS A 27 -2.84 -20.07 0.31
N VAL A 28 -2.18 -19.37 -0.61
CA VAL A 28 -2.46 -19.46 -2.05
C VAL A 28 -1.22 -19.92 -2.81
N SER A 29 -0.20 -19.06 -2.89
CA SER A 29 1.12 -19.39 -3.43
C SER A 29 2.06 -18.19 -3.31
N ILE A 30 3.36 -18.44 -3.43
CA ILE A 30 4.38 -17.38 -3.47
C ILE A 30 4.09 -16.42 -4.64
N GLY A 31 3.79 -16.95 -5.83
CA GLY A 31 3.52 -16.12 -7.02
C GLY A 31 2.30 -15.21 -6.84
N ALA A 32 1.22 -15.72 -6.23
CA ALA A 32 0.05 -14.91 -5.90
C ALA A 32 0.41 -13.81 -4.88
N GLY A 33 1.22 -14.12 -3.87
CA GLY A 33 1.69 -13.15 -2.89
C GLY A 33 2.53 -12.04 -3.50
N VAL A 34 3.44 -12.37 -4.43
CA VAL A 34 4.22 -11.39 -5.20
C VAL A 34 3.30 -10.50 -6.04
N GLY A 35 2.32 -11.08 -6.74
CA GLY A 35 1.34 -10.32 -7.51
C GLY A 35 0.53 -9.35 -6.65
N VAL A 36 0.08 -9.79 -5.47
CA VAL A 36 -0.64 -8.95 -4.50
C VAL A 36 0.23 -7.82 -3.98
N ALA A 37 1.51 -8.09 -3.67
CA ALA A 37 2.45 -7.06 -3.25
C ALA A 37 2.63 -5.97 -4.32
N LEU A 38 2.73 -6.36 -5.60
CA LEU A 38 2.84 -5.41 -6.72
C LEU A 38 1.58 -4.55 -6.85
N VAL A 39 0.40 -5.17 -6.89
CA VAL A 39 -0.87 -4.43 -7.03
C VAL A 39 -1.10 -3.47 -5.87
N LEU A 40 -0.89 -3.93 -4.63
CA LEU A 40 -1.01 -3.08 -3.44
C LEU A 40 -0.04 -1.90 -3.50
N SER A 41 1.22 -2.15 -3.85
CA SER A 41 2.23 -1.09 -3.98
C SER A 41 1.85 -0.07 -5.05
N SER A 42 1.36 -0.51 -6.21
CA SER A 42 0.96 0.39 -7.29
C SER A 42 -0.24 1.27 -6.90
N ILE A 43 -1.29 0.69 -6.33
CA ILE A 43 -2.46 1.43 -5.83
C ILE A 43 -2.00 2.47 -4.80
N TRP A 44 -1.09 2.05 -3.93
CA TRP A 44 -0.56 2.90 -2.88
C TRP A 44 0.25 4.08 -3.39
N PHE A 45 1.12 3.81 -4.36
CA PHE A 45 1.95 4.83 -4.98
C PHE A 45 1.08 5.88 -5.67
N ILE A 46 0.01 5.46 -6.37
CA ILE A 46 -0.97 6.37 -6.96
C ILE A 46 -1.66 7.20 -5.88
N ALA A 47 -2.12 6.59 -4.79
CA ALA A 47 -2.75 7.30 -3.68
C ALA A 47 -1.80 8.32 -3.04
N MET A 48 -0.53 7.95 -2.85
CA MET A 48 0.51 8.84 -2.35
C MET A 48 0.70 10.02 -3.30
N LEU A 49 0.90 9.79 -4.60
CA LEU A 49 1.07 10.86 -5.59
C LEU A 49 -0.12 11.84 -5.64
N LYS A 50 -1.36 11.34 -5.53
CA LYS A 50 -2.56 12.20 -5.51
C LYS A 50 -2.70 12.99 -4.21
N THR A 51 -2.07 12.52 -3.14
CA THR A 51 -2.11 13.13 -1.80
C THR A 51 -0.90 14.03 -1.55
N SER A 52 0.16 13.90 -2.36
CA SER A 52 1.32 14.78 -2.36
C SER A 52 0.89 16.19 -2.79
N GLU A 53 0.76 17.09 -1.81
CA GLU A 53 0.71 18.54 -2.04
C GLU A 53 2.05 18.96 -2.69
N MET A 54 2.16 18.94 -4.02
CA MET A 54 3.25 19.62 -4.71
C MET A 54 3.09 21.13 -4.48
N PRO A 55 4.08 21.82 -3.86
CA PRO A 55 4.00 23.27 -3.71
C PRO A 55 3.87 23.88 -5.11
N HIS A 56 2.79 24.65 -5.32
CA HIS A 56 2.62 25.49 -6.51
C HIS A 56 3.55 26.70 -6.42
#